data_AF-A0A9W2VLQ3-F1
#
_entry.id   AF-A0A9W2VLQ3-F1
#
_cell.length_a   1.000
_cell.length_b   1.000
_cell.length_c   1.000
_cell.angle_alpha   90.00
_cell.angle_beta   90.00
_cell.angle_gamma   90.00
#
_symmetry.space_group_name_H-M   'P 1'
#
loop_
_entity.id
_entity.type
_entity.pdbx_description
1 polymer ?
#
loop_
_entity_poly.entity_id
_entity_poly.type
_entity_poly.pdbx_seq_one_letter_code
_entity_poly.pdbx_strand_id
1 'polypeptide(L)'
;MEEKSKKDHRALLNQGEENELEVFGYRTQNLRRALCLITTMLTCGVLLLVFYWKPQWRVWANCNPCPLQEADTVLLRTTDEFQRYTRKKVICLYLATLKFPISKNPEEPLVADRHSVINHAVLKPELKLRYIQVRKIRYVWDYLEKRFQKVGLLEDSNSCYDIHHTFGLGLTSEEQEVRRLVCGPNAIEVEIQPIWKLLIKQVLNPFYIFQLFSVCLWFSEDYKEYAFAIIIMSITSIALTVYDLREQSVKLHHLVESHNSITVSVCGRRGKSHYFRSVCCS
;
A
#
# COMPACT_ATOMS: atom_id res chain seq x y z
N MET A 1 -18.28 26.11 8.38
CA MET A 1 -18.71 24.89 7.64
C MET A 1 -17.56 24.28 6.84
N GLU A 2 -16.71 25.08 6.18
CA GLU A 2 -15.49 24.62 5.50
C GLU A 2 -14.49 23.88 6.40
N GLU A 3 -14.36 24.27 7.67
CA GLU A 3 -13.40 23.65 8.60
C GLU A 3 -13.79 22.21 8.98
N LYS A 4 -15.10 21.91 9.02
CA LYS A 4 -15.62 20.56 9.29
C LYS A 4 -15.46 19.66 8.07
N SER A 5 -15.75 20.19 6.88
CA SER A 5 -15.45 19.51 5.60
C SER A 5 -13.94 19.28 5.40
N LYS A 6 -13.10 20.19 5.91
CA LYS A 6 -11.63 20.03 5.92
C LYS A 6 -11.13 19.01 6.96
N LYS A 7 -11.92 18.61 7.95
CA LYS A 7 -11.55 17.49 8.83
C LYS A 7 -11.95 16.14 8.23
N ASP A 8 -13.10 16.07 7.55
CA ASP A 8 -13.60 14.79 7.03
C ASP A 8 -12.81 14.27 5.79
N HIS A 9 -12.13 15.15 5.06
CA HIS A 9 -11.31 14.79 3.90
C HIS A 9 -9.84 14.44 4.22
N ARG A 10 -9.38 14.65 5.47
CA ARG A 10 -8.00 14.44 5.90
C ARG A 10 -7.92 13.63 7.19
N ALA A 11 -7.08 12.59 7.23
CA ALA A 11 -6.73 11.87 8.45
C ALA A 11 -5.21 11.74 8.60
N LEU A 12 -4.74 11.51 9.83
CA LEU A 12 -3.34 11.19 10.12
C LEU A 12 -3.25 9.70 10.48
N LEU A 13 -2.31 8.99 9.87
CA LEU A 13 -1.94 7.63 10.21
C LEU A 13 -0.67 7.65 11.06
N ASN A 14 -0.61 6.72 12.03
CA ASN A 14 0.54 6.49 12.90
C ASN A 14 0.99 7.74 13.66
N GLN A 15 0.04 8.48 14.24
CA GLN A 15 0.34 9.70 15.00
C GLN A 15 1.31 9.40 16.16
N GLY A 16 2.42 10.14 16.24
CA GLY A 16 3.47 9.95 17.24
C GLY A 16 4.52 8.88 16.90
N GLU A 17 4.41 8.22 15.75
CA GLU A 17 5.43 7.27 15.27
C GLU A 17 6.33 7.89 14.19
N GLU A 18 7.51 7.33 13.97
CA GLU A 18 8.42 7.76 12.89
C GLU A 18 7.80 7.67 11.48
N ASN A 19 6.72 6.91 11.33
CA ASN A 19 6.03 6.65 10.06
C ASN A 19 4.69 7.40 9.94
N GLU A 20 4.63 8.63 10.45
CA GLU A 20 3.48 9.52 10.29
C GLU A 20 3.15 9.80 8.81
N LEU A 21 1.86 9.66 8.48
CA LEU A 21 1.36 9.86 7.11
C LEU A 21 0.03 10.61 7.13
N GLU A 22 -0.06 11.72 6.39
CA GLU A 22 -1.34 12.37 6.11
C GLU A 22 -2.07 11.63 4.98
N VAL A 23 -3.38 11.50 5.13
CA VAL A 23 -4.26 10.74 4.25
C VAL A 23 -5.35 11.64 3.72
N PHE A 24 -5.51 11.71 2.41
CA PHE A 24 -6.52 12.52 1.74
C PHE A 24 -7.45 11.65 0.89
N GLY A 25 -8.76 11.83 1.09
CA GLY A 25 -9.81 11.11 0.35
C GLY A 25 -10.12 11.73 -1.01
N TYR A 26 -10.20 10.89 -2.04
CA TYR A 26 -10.57 11.30 -3.40
C TYR A 26 -11.54 10.31 -4.07
N ARG A 27 -12.50 10.87 -4.81
CA ARG A 27 -13.46 10.10 -5.63
C ARG A 27 -13.18 10.32 -7.11
N THR A 28 -13.17 9.24 -7.88
CA THR A 28 -12.88 9.32 -9.33
C THR A 28 -14.07 9.93 -10.05
N GLN A 29 -13.83 10.91 -10.94
CA GLN A 29 -14.89 11.52 -11.73
C GLN A 29 -14.70 11.22 -13.22
N ASN A 30 -15.71 10.61 -13.85
CA ASN A 30 -15.62 10.15 -15.25
C ASN A 30 -15.40 11.30 -16.24
N LEU A 31 -16.05 12.45 -16.04
CA LEU A 31 -15.88 13.63 -16.90
C LEU A 31 -14.44 14.17 -16.87
N ARG A 32 -13.88 14.36 -15.67
CA ARG A 32 -12.49 14.79 -15.48
C ARG A 32 -11.50 13.80 -16.10
N ARG A 33 -11.76 12.50 -15.94
CA ARG A 33 -10.98 11.44 -16.57
C ARG A 33 -11.05 11.50 -18.10
N ALA A 34 -12.23 11.74 -18.68
CA ALA A 34 -12.38 11.88 -20.13
C ALA A 34 -11.63 13.11 -20.67
N LEU A 35 -11.77 14.26 -20.01
CA LEU A 35 -11.00 15.47 -20.35
C LEU A 35 -9.49 15.22 -20.27
N CYS A 36 -9.03 14.57 -19.21
CA CYS A 36 -7.64 14.21 -19.00
C CYS A 36 -7.09 13.28 -20.11
N LEU A 37 -7.90 12.35 -20.62
CA LEU A 37 -7.55 11.51 -21.77
C LEU A 37 -7.47 12.30 -23.07
N ILE A 38 -8.40 13.22 -23.31
CA ILE A 38 -8.37 14.08 -24.51
C ILE A 38 -7.11 14.95 -24.50
N THR A 39 -6.78 15.61 -23.39
CA THR A 39 -5.56 16.40 -23.26
C THR A 39 -4.30 15.56 -23.41
N THR A 40 -4.34 14.31 -22.93
CA THR A 40 -3.21 13.37 -23.12
C THR A 40 -2.97 13.06 -24.59
N MET A 41 -4.04 12.86 -25.37
CA MET A 41 -3.93 12.62 -26.82
C MET A 41 -3.40 13.86 -27.54
N LEU A 42 -3.88 15.05 -27.17
CA LEU A 42 -3.42 16.32 -27.76
C LEU A 42 -1.94 16.63 -27.44
N THR A 43 -1.46 16.23 -26.27
CA THR A 43 -0.06 16.45 -25.84
C THR A 43 0.90 15.34 -26.28
N CYS A 44 0.46 14.44 -27.18
CA CYS A 44 1.24 13.28 -27.63
C CYS A 44 1.86 12.46 -26.47
N GLY A 45 1.17 12.38 -25.33
CA GLY A 45 1.64 11.62 -24.16
C GLY A 45 2.56 12.36 -23.19
N VAL A 46 2.96 13.61 -23.43
CA VAL A 46 3.75 14.41 -22.46
C VAL A 46 3.04 14.52 -21.11
N LEU A 47 1.70 14.67 -21.12
CA LEU A 47 0.92 14.72 -19.89
C LEU A 47 0.97 13.41 -19.08
N LEU A 48 1.06 12.24 -19.75
CA LEU A 48 1.20 10.95 -19.06
C LEU A 48 2.54 10.84 -18.35
N LEU A 49 3.59 11.39 -18.95
CA LEU A 49 4.92 11.43 -18.35
C LEU A 49 4.93 12.30 -17.09
N VAL A 50 4.29 13.47 -17.15
CA VAL A 50 4.11 14.34 -15.96
C VAL A 50 3.34 13.59 -14.86
N PHE A 51 2.28 12.87 -15.21
CA PHE A 51 1.52 12.05 -14.26
C PHE A 51 2.29 10.86 -13.70
N TYR A 52 3.25 10.32 -14.45
CA TYR A 52 4.16 9.28 -13.98
C TYR A 52 5.12 9.84 -12.92
N TRP A 53 5.66 11.04 -13.12
CA TRP A 53 6.57 11.69 -12.16
C TRP A 53 5.87 12.31 -10.94
N LYS A 54 4.69 12.88 -11.13
CA LYS A 54 3.90 13.54 -10.08
C LYS A 54 2.55 12.84 -9.94
N PRO A 55 2.45 11.76 -9.15
CA PRO A 55 1.20 11.00 -8.98
C PRO A 55 0.07 11.85 -8.36
N GLN A 56 0.42 12.86 -7.56
CA GLN A 56 -0.53 13.85 -7.01
C GLN A 56 -1.30 14.59 -8.11
N TRP A 57 -0.62 15.03 -9.17
CA TRP A 57 -1.24 15.78 -10.26
C TRP A 57 -2.21 14.90 -11.04
N ARG A 58 -1.86 13.62 -11.18
CA ARG A 58 -2.78 12.63 -11.75
C ARG A 58 -4.05 12.50 -10.93
N VAL A 59 -3.96 12.51 -9.61
CA VAL A 59 -5.14 12.44 -8.74
C VAL A 59 -5.97 13.71 -8.85
N TRP A 60 -5.36 14.89 -8.76
CA TRP A 60 -6.07 16.17 -8.87
C TRP A 60 -6.75 16.38 -10.23
N ALA A 61 -6.12 15.90 -11.31
CA ALA A 61 -6.69 15.97 -12.65
C ALA A 61 -7.87 15.01 -12.85
N ASN A 62 -7.88 13.83 -12.21
CA ASN A 62 -8.88 12.76 -12.46
C ASN A 62 -9.96 12.65 -11.37
N CYS A 63 -9.75 13.26 -10.20
CA CYS A 63 -10.56 13.01 -9.01
C CYS A 63 -11.02 14.32 -8.35
N ASN A 64 -12.10 14.23 -7.56
CA ASN A 64 -12.54 15.29 -6.66
C ASN A 64 -12.22 14.91 -5.20
N PRO A 65 -11.88 15.89 -4.34
CA PRO A 65 -11.76 15.64 -2.91
C PRO A 65 -13.11 15.19 -2.34
N CYS A 66 -13.09 14.19 -1.47
CA CYS A 66 -14.29 13.65 -0.83
C CYS A 66 -13.95 13.20 0.61
N PRO A 67 -14.94 13.03 1.49
CA PRO A 67 -14.70 12.43 2.80
C PRO A 67 -14.07 11.04 2.66
N LEU A 68 -13.20 10.65 3.58
CA LEU A 68 -12.49 9.37 3.51
C LEU A 68 -13.47 8.17 3.48
N GLN A 69 -14.63 8.32 4.12
CA GLN A 69 -15.70 7.33 4.10
C GLN A 69 -16.22 7.02 2.68
N GLU A 70 -16.15 7.95 1.73
CA GLU A 70 -16.63 7.73 0.34
C GLU A 70 -15.48 7.61 -0.67
N ALA A 71 -14.23 7.64 -0.21
CA ALA A 71 -13.08 7.66 -1.09
C ALA A 71 -12.85 6.32 -1.81
N ASP A 72 -12.67 6.37 -3.13
CA ASP A 72 -12.22 5.24 -3.94
C ASP A 72 -10.69 5.19 -4.03
N THR A 73 -10.08 6.38 -3.99
CA THR A 73 -8.64 6.57 -4.06
C THR A 73 -8.21 7.45 -2.90
N VAL A 74 -7.08 7.09 -2.31
CA VAL A 74 -6.50 7.80 -1.19
C VAL A 74 -5.10 8.28 -1.58
N LEU A 75 -4.80 9.54 -1.29
CA LEU A 75 -3.48 10.11 -1.48
C LEU A 75 -2.80 10.18 -0.11
N LEU A 76 -1.64 9.54 0.00
CA LEU A 76 -0.81 9.54 1.19
C LEU A 76 0.30 10.57 1.02
N ARG A 77 0.59 11.33 2.07
CA ARG A 77 1.65 12.32 2.13
C ARG A 77 2.50 12.06 3.37
N THR A 78 3.81 11.92 3.21
CA THR A 78 4.73 11.79 4.34
C THR A 78 4.87 13.13 5.05
N THR A 79 4.90 13.13 6.39
CA THR A 79 5.12 14.34 7.20
C THR A 79 6.58 14.82 7.20
N ASP A 80 7.51 13.96 6.76
CA ASP A 80 8.93 14.26 6.54
C ASP A 80 9.17 15.47 5.60
N GLU A 81 10.34 16.11 5.68
CA GLU A 81 10.72 17.33 4.95
C GLU A 81 10.52 17.20 3.43
N PHE A 82 10.68 15.97 2.91
CA PHE A 82 10.57 15.68 1.47
C PHE A 82 9.13 15.51 0.96
N GLN A 83 8.12 15.47 1.83
CA GLN A 83 6.68 15.53 1.49
C GLN A 83 6.29 14.67 0.28
N ARG A 84 6.65 13.37 0.31
CA ARG A 84 6.43 12.45 -0.80
C ARG A 84 4.97 12.00 -0.86
N TYR A 85 4.39 12.10 -2.04
CA TYR A 85 3.00 11.72 -2.30
C TYR A 85 2.90 10.32 -2.92
N THR A 86 2.07 9.46 -2.34
CA THR A 86 1.79 8.12 -2.87
C THR A 86 0.30 7.90 -3.02
N ARG A 87 -0.14 7.51 -4.23
CA ARG A 87 -1.53 7.15 -4.48
C ARG A 87 -1.78 5.68 -4.10
N LYS A 88 -2.85 5.42 -3.35
CA LYS A 88 -3.38 4.08 -3.06
C LYS A 88 -4.85 3.98 -3.42
N LYS A 89 -5.31 2.79 -3.80
CA LYS A 89 -6.73 2.50 -4.00
C LYS A 89 -7.31 1.94 -2.71
N VAL A 90 -8.56 2.30 -2.41
CA VAL A 90 -9.32 1.66 -1.34
C VAL A 90 -9.88 0.35 -1.87
N ILE A 91 -9.64 -0.75 -1.16
CA ILE A 91 -10.10 -2.08 -1.54
C ILE A 91 -11.27 -2.46 -0.62
N CYS A 92 -12.32 -3.03 -1.20
CA CYS A 92 -13.44 -3.59 -0.45
C CYS A 92 -13.25 -5.10 -0.36
N LEU A 93 -13.24 -5.60 0.87
CA LEU A 93 -13.18 -7.00 1.21
C LEU A 93 -14.57 -7.45 1.67
N TYR A 94 -15.05 -8.57 1.14
CA TYR A 94 -16.34 -9.13 1.52
C TYR A 94 -16.11 -10.35 2.40
N LEU A 95 -16.58 -10.28 3.65
CA LEU A 95 -16.47 -11.38 4.60
C LEU A 95 -17.38 -12.57 4.22
N ALA A 96 -18.33 -12.38 3.30
CA ALA A 96 -19.10 -13.47 2.69
C ALA A 96 -18.24 -14.51 1.94
N THR A 97 -16.95 -14.24 1.73
CA THR A 97 -15.98 -15.21 1.19
C THR A 97 -15.54 -16.27 2.21
N LEU A 98 -15.83 -16.07 3.50
CA LEU A 98 -15.55 -17.04 4.55
C LEU A 98 -16.52 -18.23 4.47
N LYS A 99 -16.01 -19.42 4.80
CA LYS A 99 -16.75 -20.68 4.62
C LYS A 99 -17.81 -20.94 5.69
N PHE A 100 -17.80 -20.19 6.79
CA PHE A 100 -18.72 -20.34 7.91
C PHE A 100 -19.80 -19.26 7.91
N PRO A 101 -20.99 -19.55 8.44
CA PRO A 101 -22.07 -18.58 8.51
C PRO A 101 -21.71 -17.48 9.50
N ILE A 102 -21.55 -16.26 8.98
CA ILE A 102 -21.34 -15.08 9.80
C ILE A 102 -22.69 -14.50 10.20
N SER A 103 -22.88 -14.27 11.50
CA SER A 103 -24.06 -13.59 12.01
C SER A 103 -24.19 -12.19 11.41
N LYS A 104 -25.34 -11.93 10.79
CA LYS A 104 -25.69 -10.61 10.24
C LYS A 104 -26.20 -9.66 11.32
N ASN A 105 -26.40 -10.14 12.55
CA ASN A 105 -26.88 -9.32 13.66
C ASN A 105 -25.82 -8.27 14.02
N PRO A 106 -26.21 -6.98 14.11
CA PRO A 106 -25.27 -5.89 14.40
C PRO A 106 -24.62 -6.02 15.78
N GLU A 107 -25.33 -6.60 16.76
CA GLU A 107 -24.88 -6.68 18.16
C GLU A 107 -23.89 -7.82 18.45
N GLU A 108 -23.77 -8.80 17.55
CA GLU A 108 -22.90 -9.95 17.78
C GLU A 108 -21.48 -9.69 17.29
N PRO A 109 -20.45 -9.70 18.16
CA PRO A 109 -19.08 -9.43 17.74
C PRO A 109 -18.54 -10.56 16.84
N LEU A 110 -17.80 -10.20 15.81
CA LEU A 110 -17.16 -11.14 14.86
C LEU A 110 -15.90 -11.78 15.44
N VAL A 111 -15.30 -11.13 16.43
CA VAL A 111 -14.13 -11.58 17.18
C VAL A 111 -14.44 -11.38 18.66
N ALA A 112 -14.09 -12.35 19.52
CA ALA A 112 -14.36 -12.33 20.96
C ALA A 112 -13.87 -11.06 21.65
N ASP A 113 -12.79 -10.47 21.12
CA ASP A 113 -12.33 -9.15 21.50
C ASP A 113 -13.28 -8.06 20.99
N ARG A 114 -14.13 -7.57 21.90
CA ARG A 114 -15.09 -6.49 21.65
C ARG A 114 -14.43 -5.17 21.27
N HIS A 115 -13.21 -4.91 21.73
CA HIS A 115 -12.45 -3.69 21.44
C HIS A 115 -11.66 -3.78 20.14
N SER A 116 -11.66 -4.95 19.49
CA SER A 116 -10.95 -5.16 18.23
C SER A 116 -11.46 -4.26 17.12
N VAL A 117 -10.50 -3.66 16.40
CA VAL A 117 -10.73 -2.84 15.20
C VAL A 117 -11.55 -3.56 14.13
N ILE A 118 -11.49 -4.89 14.13
CA ILE A 118 -12.23 -5.71 13.16
C ILE A 118 -13.74 -5.59 13.37
N ASN A 119 -14.22 -5.47 14.61
CA ASN A 119 -15.65 -5.44 14.91
C ASN A 119 -16.30 -4.11 14.49
N HIS A 120 -15.62 -2.99 14.73
CA HIS A 120 -16.14 -1.66 14.34
C HIS A 120 -15.99 -1.37 12.84
N ALA A 121 -15.14 -2.12 12.15
CA ALA A 121 -14.79 -1.89 10.75
C ALA A 121 -15.70 -2.62 9.75
N VAL A 122 -16.44 -3.62 10.20
CA VAL A 122 -17.29 -4.41 9.32
C VAL A 122 -18.66 -3.75 9.22
N LEU A 123 -19.02 -3.34 8.02
CA LEU A 123 -20.34 -2.82 7.72
C LEU A 123 -21.34 -3.98 7.64
N LYS A 124 -22.21 -4.10 8.65
CA LYS A 124 -23.36 -5.02 8.64
C LYS A 124 -24.61 -4.29 8.12
N PRO A 125 -25.48 -4.93 7.30
CA PRO A 125 -25.54 -6.37 6.96
C PRO A 125 -24.73 -6.80 5.73
N GLU A 126 -24.07 -5.87 5.03
CA GLU A 126 -23.33 -6.17 3.79
C GLU A 126 -22.05 -7.01 3.99
N LEU A 127 -21.62 -7.18 5.25
CA LEU A 127 -20.39 -7.89 5.62
C LEU A 127 -19.18 -7.38 4.82
N LYS A 128 -19.13 -6.06 4.63
CA LYS A 128 -18.13 -5.37 3.81
C LYS A 128 -17.15 -4.64 4.70
N LEU A 129 -15.86 -4.79 4.39
CA LEU A 129 -14.77 -4.16 5.09
C LEU A 129 -13.90 -3.39 4.10
N ARG A 130 -13.60 -2.13 4.38
CA ARG A 130 -12.78 -1.28 3.51
C ARG A 130 -11.39 -1.14 4.09
N TYR A 131 -10.38 -1.39 3.26
CA TYR A 131 -9.00 -1.29 3.69
C TYR A 131 -8.11 -0.63 2.64
N ILE A 132 -7.01 -0.04 3.11
CA ILE A 132 -5.90 0.47 2.31
C ILE A 132 -4.64 -0.30 2.69
N GLN A 133 -3.76 -0.54 1.72
CA GLN A 133 -2.47 -1.18 1.98
C GLN A 133 -1.32 -0.21 1.76
N VAL A 134 -0.60 0.08 2.85
CA VAL A 134 0.51 1.03 2.90
C VAL A 134 1.73 0.30 3.41
N ARG A 135 2.82 0.30 2.63
CA ARG A 135 4.07 -0.40 2.96
C ARG A 135 3.85 -1.85 3.48
N LYS A 136 3.00 -2.60 2.77
CA LYS A 136 2.56 -3.98 3.09
C LYS A 136 1.65 -4.13 4.34
N ILE A 137 1.48 -3.09 5.16
CA ILE A 137 0.54 -3.05 6.29
C ILE A 137 -0.88 -2.71 5.78
N ARG A 138 -1.89 -3.38 6.32
CA ARG A 138 -3.30 -3.10 6.01
C ARG A 138 -3.90 -2.20 7.09
N TYR A 139 -4.53 -1.12 6.65
CA TYR A 139 -5.31 -0.22 7.49
C TYR A 139 -6.77 -0.33 7.10
N VAL A 140 -7.62 -0.51 8.09
CA VAL A 140 -9.05 -0.72 7.90
C VAL A 140 -9.81 0.52 8.34
N TRP A 141 -10.92 0.82 7.66
CA TRP A 141 -11.78 1.95 8.00
C TRP A 141 -12.63 1.64 9.23
N ASP A 142 -12.42 2.39 10.31
CA ASP A 142 -13.28 2.39 11.49
C ASP A 142 -14.46 3.34 11.28
N TYR A 143 -15.68 2.82 11.43
CA TYR A 143 -16.90 3.60 11.32
C TYR A 143 -17.26 4.40 12.58
N LEU A 144 -16.76 4.00 13.76
CA LEU A 144 -16.95 4.71 15.03
C LEU A 144 -16.05 5.95 15.09
N GLU A 145 -14.74 5.74 14.96
CA GLU A 145 -13.74 6.81 15.03
C GLU A 145 -13.57 7.58 13.69
N LYS A 146 -14.23 7.13 12.62
CA LYS A 146 -14.15 7.71 11.26
C LYS A 146 -12.71 7.92 10.77
N ARG A 147 -11.84 6.95 11.02
CA ARG A 147 -10.42 6.98 10.63
C ARG A 147 -9.94 5.63 10.14
N PHE A 148 -8.84 5.62 9.39
CA PHE A 148 -8.14 4.39 9.06
C PHE A 148 -7.26 3.97 10.24
N GLN A 149 -7.44 2.75 10.72
CA GLN A 149 -6.66 2.20 11.83
C GLN A 149 -5.88 0.96 11.37
N LYS A 150 -4.67 0.80 11.90
CA LYS A 150 -3.80 -0.35 11.62
C LYS A 150 -4.47 -1.61 12.15
N VAL A 151 -4.44 -2.68 11.36
CA VAL A 151 -4.96 -3.98 11.81
C VAL A 151 -3.82 -4.95 12.06
N GLY A 152 -3.95 -5.76 13.10
CA GLY A 152 -2.98 -6.77 13.49
C GLY A 152 -2.23 -6.48 14.80
N LEU A 153 -2.41 -5.30 15.41
CA LEU A 153 -1.91 -5.02 16.75
C LEU A 153 -2.98 -5.38 17.78
N LEU A 154 -2.61 -6.27 18.71
CA LEU A 154 -3.42 -6.65 19.87
C LEU A 154 -3.24 -5.68 21.04
N GLU A 155 -2.09 -5.00 21.09
CA GLU A 155 -1.63 -4.20 22.23
C GLU A 155 -2.25 -2.80 22.27
N ASP A 156 -2.63 -2.24 21.12
CA ASP A 156 -3.12 -0.84 21.04
C ASP A 156 -4.47 -0.61 21.76
N SER A 157 -5.22 -1.68 22.04
CA SER A 157 -6.59 -1.59 22.56
C SER A 157 -6.85 -2.43 23.81
N ASN A 158 -5.92 -3.30 24.19
CA ASN A 158 -6.13 -4.28 25.25
C ASN A 158 -5.06 -4.19 26.33
N SER A 159 -5.47 -4.29 27.60
CA SER A 159 -4.54 -4.46 28.72
C SER A 159 -3.92 -5.86 28.69
N CYS A 160 -2.76 -6.04 29.33
CA CYS A 160 -2.15 -7.36 29.54
C CYS A 160 -3.14 -8.37 30.16
N TYR A 161 -4.03 -7.87 31.03
CA TYR A 161 -5.11 -8.68 31.62
C TYR A 161 -6.10 -9.16 30.55
N ASP A 162 -6.61 -8.27 29.71
CA ASP A 162 -7.59 -8.58 28.67
C ASP A 162 -7.01 -9.53 27.64
N ILE A 163 -5.73 -9.35 27.30
CA ILE A 163 -5.01 -10.24 26.39
C ILE A 163 -4.93 -11.64 26.98
N HIS A 164 -4.53 -11.78 28.24
CA HIS A 164 -4.42 -13.09 28.89
C HIS A 164 -5.79 -13.76 29.07
N HIS A 165 -6.80 -12.99 29.51
CA HIS A 165 -8.13 -13.51 29.75
C HIS A 165 -8.83 -13.95 28.45
N THR A 166 -8.70 -13.16 27.38
CA THR A 166 -9.38 -13.42 26.10
C THR A 166 -8.61 -14.42 25.23
N PHE A 167 -7.27 -14.32 25.17
CA PHE A 167 -6.44 -15.13 24.28
C PHE A 167 -5.62 -16.22 24.98
N GLY A 168 -5.70 -16.36 26.30
CA GLY A 168 -4.91 -17.34 27.07
C GLY A 168 -5.25 -18.81 26.74
N LEU A 169 -6.39 -19.06 26.10
CA LEU A 169 -6.80 -20.37 25.58
C LEU A 169 -6.50 -20.56 24.08
N GLY A 170 -5.98 -19.52 23.41
CA GLY A 170 -5.85 -19.47 21.96
C GLY A 170 -7.11 -18.96 21.25
N LEU A 171 -6.97 -18.67 19.95
CA LEU A 171 -8.08 -18.23 19.11
C LEU A 171 -8.88 -19.43 18.60
N THR A 172 -10.19 -19.21 18.39
CA THR A 172 -11.01 -20.19 17.68
C THR A 172 -10.66 -20.24 16.19
N SER A 173 -10.98 -21.35 15.52
CA SER A 173 -10.69 -21.50 14.08
C SER A 173 -11.41 -20.45 13.22
N GLU A 174 -12.61 -20.05 13.62
CA GLU A 174 -13.41 -19.04 12.91
C GLU A 174 -12.76 -17.65 13.04
N GLU A 175 -12.40 -17.25 14.26
CA GLU A 175 -11.69 -15.99 14.50
C GLU A 175 -10.32 -15.93 13.81
N GLN A 176 -9.61 -17.05 13.78
CA GLN A 176 -8.34 -17.17 13.08
C GLN A 176 -8.53 -16.92 11.57
N GLU A 177 -9.59 -17.45 10.96
CA GLU A 177 -9.89 -17.26 9.54
C GLU A 177 -10.30 -15.81 9.24
N VAL A 178 -11.13 -15.18 10.10
CA VAL A 178 -11.47 -13.74 9.99
C VAL A 178 -10.19 -12.90 10.04
N ARG A 179 -9.34 -13.10 11.06
CA ARG A 179 -8.10 -12.33 11.22
C ARG A 179 -7.13 -12.57 10.08
N ARG A 180 -6.99 -13.81 9.59
CA ARG A 180 -6.15 -14.13 8.43
C ARG A 180 -6.64 -13.44 7.16
N LEU A 181 -7.95 -13.33 6.98
CA LEU A 181 -8.54 -12.65 5.84
C LEU A 181 -8.32 -11.13 5.91
N VAL A 182 -8.56 -10.51 7.06
CA VAL A 182 -8.45 -9.06 7.25
C VAL A 182 -6.98 -8.60 7.31
N CYS A 183 -6.16 -9.20 8.18
CA CYS A 183 -4.73 -8.87 8.33
C CYS A 183 -3.92 -9.29 7.09
N GLY A 184 -4.36 -10.34 6.39
CA GLY A 184 -3.58 -11.00 5.35
C GLY A 184 -2.62 -12.06 5.90
N PRO A 185 -1.88 -12.74 5.03
CA PRO A 185 -0.84 -13.67 5.46
C PRO A 185 0.24 -12.90 6.22
N ASN A 186 0.66 -13.44 7.36
CA ASN A 186 1.86 -12.97 8.04
C ASN A 186 3.07 -13.45 7.23
N ALA A 187 3.40 -12.76 6.14
CA ALA A 187 4.57 -13.04 5.32
C ALA A 187 5.07 -11.79 4.61
N ILE A 188 6.36 -11.50 4.77
CA ILE A 188 7.04 -10.44 4.04
C ILE A 188 7.45 -11.00 2.69
N GLU A 189 6.56 -10.92 1.71
CA GLU A 189 6.89 -11.29 0.33
C GLU A 189 7.44 -10.07 -0.42
N VAL A 190 8.76 -10.04 -0.58
CA VAL A 190 9.46 -9.08 -1.43
C VAL A 190 9.44 -9.60 -2.86
N GLU A 191 8.48 -9.12 -3.65
CA GLU A 191 8.41 -9.42 -5.08
C GLU A 191 9.65 -8.87 -5.80
N ILE A 192 10.41 -9.76 -6.45
CA ILE A 192 11.54 -9.37 -7.31
C ILE A 192 10.95 -8.70 -8.55
N GLN A 193 11.25 -7.41 -8.73
CA GLN A 193 10.77 -6.69 -9.90
C GLN A 193 11.47 -7.20 -11.16
N PRO A 194 10.74 -7.48 -12.26
CA PRO A 194 11.34 -7.96 -13.50
C PRO A 194 12.19 -6.86 -14.15
N ILE A 195 13.27 -7.26 -14.84
CA ILE A 195 14.25 -6.35 -15.47
C ILE A 195 13.57 -5.30 -16.35
N TRP A 196 12.58 -5.70 -17.15
CA TRP A 196 11.82 -4.80 -18.02
C TRP A 196 11.15 -3.66 -17.26
N LYS A 197 10.62 -3.91 -16.05
CA LYS A 197 10.01 -2.87 -15.20
C LYS A 197 11.07 -1.91 -14.67
N LEU A 198 12.27 -2.40 -14.34
CA LEU A 198 13.40 -1.55 -13.93
C LEU A 198 13.87 -0.69 -15.11
N LEU A 199 14.00 -1.27 -16.30
CA LEU A 199 14.40 -0.56 -17.52
C LEU A 199 13.43 0.59 -17.85
N ILE A 200 12.12 0.34 -17.85
CA ILE A 200 11.11 1.38 -18.08
C ILE A 200 11.25 2.50 -17.03
N LYS A 201 11.46 2.14 -15.76
CA LYS A 201 11.64 3.13 -14.70
C LYS A 201 12.88 4.00 -14.92
N GLN A 202 13.97 3.42 -15.43
CA GLN A 202 15.19 4.16 -15.75
C GLN A 202 15.02 5.05 -16.98
N VAL A 203 14.53 4.50 -18.10
CA VAL A 203 14.35 5.27 -19.35
C VAL A 203 13.38 6.44 -19.17
N LEU A 204 12.35 6.28 -18.31
CA LEU A 204 11.42 7.35 -17.98
C LEU A 204 11.94 8.35 -16.93
N ASN A 205 13.17 8.22 -16.45
CA ASN A 205 13.76 9.24 -15.56
C ASN A 205 13.94 10.56 -16.36
N PRO A 206 13.62 11.73 -15.79
CA PRO A 206 13.77 13.02 -16.45
C PRO A 206 15.12 13.19 -17.16
N PHE A 207 16.22 12.74 -16.55
CA PHE A 207 17.55 12.82 -17.12
C PHE A 207 17.67 12.18 -18.51
N TYR A 208 17.24 10.91 -18.65
CA TYR A 208 17.35 10.18 -19.92
C TYR A 208 16.40 10.73 -20.99
N ILE A 209 15.28 11.33 -20.60
CA ILE A 209 14.37 11.99 -21.54
C ILE A 209 14.99 13.27 -22.11
N PHE A 210 15.66 14.06 -21.26
CA PHE A 210 16.43 15.21 -21.75
C PHE A 210 17.61 14.77 -22.62
N GLN A 211 18.29 13.66 -22.27
CA GLN A 211 19.34 13.11 -23.12
C GLN A 211 18.83 12.70 -24.51
N LEU A 212 17.65 12.08 -24.60
CA LEU A 212 17.04 11.74 -25.89
C LEU A 212 16.78 13.00 -26.73
N PHE A 213 16.27 14.07 -26.12
CA PHE A 213 16.09 15.34 -26.80
C PHE A 213 17.42 15.92 -27.31
N SER A 214 18.48 15.87 -26.50
CA SER A 214 19.82 16.27 -26.93
C SER A 214 20.32 15.45 -28.11
N VAL A 215 20.15 14.12 -28.09
CA VAL A 215 20.52 13.24 -29.20
C VAL A 215 19.78 13.64 -30.48
N CYS A 216 18.47 13.91 -30.41
CA CYS A 216 17.69 14.39 -31.54
C CYS A 216 18.20 15.73 -32.10
N LEU A 217 18.59 16.66 -31.22
CA LEU A 217 19.15 17.96 -31.61
C LEU A 217 20.48 17.77 -32.36
N TRP A 218 21.43 17.00 -31.80
CA TRP A 218 22.72 16.72 -32.43
C TRP A 218 22.57 16.01 -33.78
N PHE A 219 21.59 15.12 -33.92
CA PHE A 219 21.26 14.51 -35.22
C PHE A 219 20.70 15.52 -36.23
N SER A 220 19.87 16.47 -35.79
CA SER A 220 19.29 17.50 -36.67
C SER A 220 20.32 18.52 -37.15
N GLU A 221 21.42 18.71 -36.41
CA GLU A 221 22.54 19.56 -36.79
C GLU A 221 23.67 18.78 -37.51
N ASP A 222 23.40 17.54 -37.94
CA ASP A 222 24.35 16.64 -38.63
C ASP A 222 25.62 16.28 -37.83
N TYR A 223 25.66 16.54 -36.53
CA TYR A 223 26.75 16.17 -35.61
C TYR A 223 26.61 14.72 -35.10
N LYS A 224 26.79 13.76 -36.01
CA LYS A 224 26.55 12.33 -35.75
C LYS A 224 27.49 11.70 -34.71
N GLU A 225 28.76 12.09 -34.69
CA GLU A 225 29.76 11.53 -33.78
C GLU A 225 29.40 11.78 -32.30
N TYR A 226 28.98 13.00 -31.96
CA TYR A 226 28.54 13.35 -30.61
C TYR A 226 27.25 12.62 -30.22
N ALA A 227 26.30 12.48 -31.16
CA ALA A 227 25.06 11.74 -30.93
C ALA A 227 25.34 10.26 -30.58
N PHE A 228 26.23 9.60 -31.33
CA PHE A 228 26.64 8.23 -31.03
C PHE A 228 27.35 8.09 -29.69
N ALA A 229 28.23 9.03 -29.34
CA ALA A 229 28.91 9.03 -28.04
C ALA A 229 27.92 9.11 -26.87
N ILE A 230 26.91 9.98 -26.96
CA ILE A 230 25.85 10.09 -25.93
C ILE A 230 25.07 8.79 -25.83
N ILE A 231 24.69 8.17 -26.95
CA ILE A 231 23.95 6.90 -26.95
C ILE A 231 24.74 5.79 -26.25
N ILE A 232 26.03 5.60 -26.60
CA ILE A 232 26.87 4.56 -26.02
C ILE A 232 27.03 4.76 -24.50
N MET A 233 27.27 6.00 -24.07
CA MET A 233 27.41 6.34 -22.66
C MET A 233 26.10 6.08 -21.89
N SER A 234 24.95 6.49 -22.43
CA SER A 234 23.66 6.25 -21.81
C SER A 234 23.32 4.76 -21.71
N ILE A 235 23.59 3.96 -22.75
CA ILE A 235 23.36 2.50 -22.73
C ILE A 235 24.19 1.84 -21.63
N THR A 236 25.49 2.18 -21.56
CA THR A 236 26.39 1.62 -20.55
C THR A 236 25.95 2.01 -19.13
N SER A 237 25.56 3.27 -18.93
CA SER A 237 25.06 3.78 -17.65
C SER A 237 23.77 3.07 -17.20
N ILE A 238 22.81 2.88 -18.11
CA ILE A 238 21.56 2.15 -17.82
C ILE A 238 21.87 0.69 -17.48
N ALA A 239 22.75 0.03 -18.24
CA ALA A 239 23.12 -1.36 -18.00
C ALA A 239 23.72 -1.57 -16.60
N LEU A 240 24.71 -0.76 -16.23
CA LEU A 240 25.32 -0.81 -14.90
C LEU A 240 24.30 -0.54 -13.79
N THR A 241 23.48 0.51 -13.95
CA THR A 241 22.47 0.86 -12.95
C THR A 241 21.43 -0.25 -12.75
N VAL A 242 21.00 -0.91 -13.83
CA VAL A 242 20.05 -2.02 -13.76
C VAL A 242 20.67 -3.26 -13.13
N TYR A 243 21.94 -3.53 -13.42
CA TYR A 243 22.70 -4.62 -12.79
C TYR A 243 22.76 -4.42 -11.27
N ASP A 244 23.21 -3.25 -10.80
CA ASP A 244 23.33 -2.94 -9.38
C ASP A 244 21.99 -3.02 -8.65
N LEU A 245 20.94 -2.44 -9.23
CA LEU A 245 19.59 -2.49 -8.66
C LEU A 245 19.05 -3.92 -8.56
N ARG A 246 19.36 -4.76 -9.55
CA ARG A 246 18.95 -6.17 -9.53
C ARG A 246 19.70 -6.95 -8.47
N GLU A 247 21.01 -6.75 -8.35
CA GLU A 247 21.84 -7.38 -7.34
C GLU A 247 21.36 -7.03 -5.92
N GLN A 248 21.11 -5.74 -5.65
CA GLN A 248 20.58 -5.28 -4.37
C GLN A 248 19.20 -5.89 -4.07
N SER A 249 18.31 -5.94 -5.06
CA SER A 249 16.97 -6.53 -4.89
C SER A 249 17.03 -8.02 -4.55
N VAL A 250 17.96 -8.77 -5.15
CA VAL A 250 18.14 -10.21 -4.90
C VAL A 250 18.73 -10.45 -3.52
N LYS A 251 19.74 -9.66 -3.12
CA LYS A 251 20.32 -9.72 -1.78
C LYS A 251 19.24 -9.51 -0.70
N LEU A 252 18.40 -8.49 -0.86
CA LEU A 252 17.30 -8.22 0.08
C LEU A 252 16.29 -9.38 0.13
N HIS A 253 15.95 -9.97 -1.02
CA HIS A 253 15.03 -11.11 -1.06
C HIS A 253 15.56 -12.32 -0.27
N HIS A 254 16.84 -12.67 -0.43
CA HIS A 254 17.46 -13.75 0.34
C HIS A 254 17.54 -13.44 1.85
N LEU A 255 17.79 -12.19 2.23
CA LEU A 255 17.77 -11.78 3.63
C LEU A 255 16.38 -11.99 4.25
N VAL A 256 15.32 -11.63 3.53
CA VAL A 256 13.95 -11.85 4.00
C VAL A 256 13.58 -13.32 4.03
N GLU A 257 13.94 -14.10 3.01
CA GLU A 257 13.65 -15.54 2.94
C GLU A 257 14.30 -16.31 4.10
N SER A 258 15.55 -16.00 4.44
CA SER A 258 16.25 -16.62 5.56
C SER A 258 15.57 -16.33 6.91
N HIS A 259 15.16 -15.08 7.16
CA HIS A 259 14.43 -14.69 8.37
C HIS A 259 13.01 -15.27 8.44
N ASN A 260 12.39 -15.54 7.30
CA ASN A 260 11.05 -16.11 7.20
C ASN A 260 10.97 -17.59 7.61
N SER A 261 12.12 -18.27 7.77
CA SER A 261 12.21 -19.71 7.98
C SER A 261 12.38 -20.17 9.44
N ILE A 262 12.16 -19.27 10.41
CA ILE A 262 12.37 -19.57 11.83
C ILE A 262 11.36 -20.63 12.31
N THR A 263 11.88 -21.72 12.86
CA THR A 263 11.05 -22.77 13.46
C THR A 263 10.81 -22.39 14.91
N VAL A 264 9.56 -22.10 15.27
CA VAL A 264 9.17 -21.88 16.67
C VAL A 264 8.61 -23.18 17.25
N SER A 265 9.06 -23.51 18.45
CA SER A 265 8.48 -24.58 19.25
C SER A 265 7.29 -24.03 20.03
N VAL A 266 6.09 -24.48 19.67
CA VAL A 266 4.89 -24.19 20.47
C VAL A 266 4.73 -25.33 21.47
N CYS A 267 4.87 -25.02 22.75
CA CYS A 267 4.66 -26.00 23.82
C CYS A 267 3.17 -26.05 24.18
N GLY A 268 2.48 -27.14 23.82
CA GLY A 268 1.09 -27.34 24.21
C GLY A 268 0.98 -27.69 25.70
N ARG A 269 -0.16 -27.36 26.34
CA ARG A 269 -0.47 -27.65 27.76
C ARG A 269 -0.27 -29.12 28.21
N ARG A 270 -0.09 -30.07 27.28
CA ARG A 270 0.19 -31.49 27.58
C ARG A 270 1.66 -31.90 27.37
N GLY A 271 2.60 -30.95 27.33
CA GLY A 271 4.04 -31.25 27.17
C GLY A 271 4.43 -31.78 25.78
N LYS A 272 3.54 -31.70 24.79
CA LYS A 272 3.86 -32.01 23.39
C LYS A 272 4.36 -30.74 22.71
N SER A 273 5.63 -30.75 22.35
CA SER A 273 6.26 -29.72 21.52
C SER A 273 5.86 -29.95 20.06
N HIS A 274 5.17 -28.98 19.47
CA HIS A 274 4.89 -28.96 18.04
C HIS A 274 5.82 -27.95 17.37
N TYR A 275 6.55 -28.40 16.35
CA TYR A 275 7.39 -27.54 15.53
C TYR A 275 6.51 -26.85 14.49
N PHE A 276 6.38 -25.54 14.60
CA PHE A 276 5.75 -24.73 13.57
C PHE A 276 6.81 -23.93 12.83
N ARG A 277 6.77 -23.96 11.51
CA ARG A 277 7.47 -22.96 10.71
C ARG A 277 6.68 -21.68 10.85
N SER A 278 7.07 -20.84 11.80
CA SER A 278 6.40 -19.56 11.98
C SER A 278 7.11 -18.52 11.16
N VAL A 279 6.33 -17.86 10.34
CA VAL A 279 6.68 -16.55 9.85
C VAL A 279 6.36 -15.58 10.98
N CYS A 280 7.20 -15.54 12.02
CA CYS A 280 7.09 -14.53 13.06
C CYS A 280 7.95 -13.35 12.62
N CYS A 281 7.33 -12.19 12.43
CA CYS A 281 8.04 -10.93 12.61
C CYS A 281 7.77 -10.45 14.04
N SER A 282 8.85 -10.14 14.74
CA SER A 282 8.87 -9.37 15.99
C SER A 282 8.27 -7.97 15.81
#